data_AF-A0A075LPA7-F1
#
_entry.id   AF-A0A075LPA7-F1
#
_cell.length_a   1.000
_cell.length_b   1.000
_cell.length_c   1.000
_cell.angle_alpha   90.00
_cell.angle_beta   90.00
_cell.angle_gamma   90.00
#
_symmetry.space_group_name_H-M   'P 1'
#
loop_
_entity.id
_entity.type
_entity.pdbx_description
1 polymer ?
#
loop_
_entity_poly.entity_id
_entity_poly.type
_entity_poly.pdbx_seq_one_letter_code
_entity_poly.pdbx_strand_id
1 'polypeptide(L)'
;MISKMDWKQGDEWDIADSLVDHLAKKSKGKIKVFEETLAYLLYQLDTKQHAEQIGEHSYKTDNDFFSEDLFLYARCYVVAKGKNVFQRVLQNPLEMPKDKEFEALLSIAEEAYEQKADLSFDYVSEYDYETYSNDKGWA
;
A
#
# COMPACT_ATOMS: atom_id res chain seq x y z
N MET A 1 0.29 -7.20 -12.07
CA MET A 1 1.51 -6.36 -12.00
C MET A 1 2.22 -6.64 -10.69
N ILE A 2 1.51 -6.56 -9.56
CA ILE A 2 1.96 -7.03 -8.23
C ILE A 2 2.38 -8.52 -8.20
N SER A 3 1.74 -9.39 -8.99
CA SER A 3 2.09 -10.81 -9.13
C SER A 3 3.49 -11.10 -9.71
N LYS A 4 4.30 -10.08 -9.97
CA LYS A 4 5.68 -10.18 -10.46
C LYS A 4 6.73 -9.86 -9.40
N MET A 5 6.32 -9.43 -8.20
CA MET A 5 7.24 -9.19 -7.09
C MET A 5 7.88 -10.51 -6.68
N ASP A 6 9.20 -10.60 -6.81
CA ASP A 6 9.96 -11.77 -6.39
C ASP A 6 10.27 -11.65 -4.90
N TRP A 7 9.36 -12.15 -4.07
CA TRP A 7 9.51 -12.21 -2.61
C TRP A 7 10.68 -13.08 -2.12
N LYS A 8 11.51 -13.63 -3.02
CA LYS A 8 12.70 -14.44 -2.69
C LYS A 8 14.01 -13.64 -2.72
N GLN A 9 14.01 -12.39 -3.17
CA GLN A 9 15.17 -11.51 -3.14
C GLN A 9 15.02 -10.43 -2.06
N GLY A 10 16.10 -10.19 -1.33
CA GLY A 10 16.38 -8.90 -0.72
C GLY A 10 15.50 -8.45 0.44
N ASP A 11 15.72 -7.20 0.84
CA ASP A 11 14.80 -6.44 1.68
C ASP A 11 13.65 -5.86 0.83
N GLU A 12 12.75 -5.08 1.43
CA GLU A 12 11.59 -4.53 0.71
C GLU A 12 11.96 -3.62 -0.47
N TRP A 13 13.11 -2.95 -0.40
CA TRP A 13 13.57 -1.99 -1.41
C TRP A 13 14.07 -2.71 -2.65
N ASP A 14 14.81 -3.82 -2.48
CA ASP A 14 15.20 -4.69 -3.60
C ASP A 14 13.96 -5.21 -4.37
N ILE A 15 12.88 -5.56 -3.65
CA ILE A 15 11.63 -6.01 -4.25
C ILE A 15 10.95 -4.85 -5.00
N ALA A 16 10.91 -3.65 -4.41
CA ALA A 16 10.31 -2.46 -5.00
C ALA A 16 11.03 -2.03 -6.29
N ASP A 17 12.37 -1.99 -6.29
CA ASP A 17 13.21 -1.66 -7.44
C ASP A 17 12.85 -2.49 -8.68
N SER A 18 12.63 -3.80 -8.49
CA SER A 18 12.25 -4.69 -9.58
C SER A 18 10.92 -4.30 -10.24
N LEU A 19 9.99 -3.75 -9.45
CA LEU A 19 8.68 -3.30 -9.91
C LEU A 19 8.77 -1.90 -10.52
N VAL A 20 9.60 -1.01 -9.96
CA VAL A 20 9.95 0.30 -10.53
C VAL A 20 10.47 0.12 -11.95
N ASP A 21 11.49 -0.72 -12.13
CA ASP A 21 12.09 -1.04 -13.43
C ASP A 21 11.07 -1.61 -14.44
N HIS A 22 10.08 -2.38 -13.96
CA HIS A 22 9.02 -2.89 -14.81
C HIS A 22 8.02 -1.81 -15.22
N LEU A 23 7.68 -0.93 -14.28
CA LEU A 23 6.67 0.10 -14.43
C LEU A 23 7.20 1.28 -15.27
N ALA A 24 8.48 1.67 -15.14
CA ALA A 24 9.15 2.70 -15.93
C ALA A 24 9.15 2.39 -17.44
N LYS A 25 9.18 1.10 -17.79
CA LYS A 25 9.06 0.61 -19.17
C LYS A 25 7.64 0.74 -19.74
N LYS A 26 6.63 1.08 -18.93
CA LYS A 26 5.24 1.34 -19.37
C LYS A 26 5.05 2.80 -19.78
N SER A 27 3.89 3.15 -20.32
CA SER A 27 3.55 4.55 -20.63
C SER A 27 3.29 5.35 -19.35
N LYS A 28 3.48 6.68 -19.38
CA LYS A 28 3.13 7.62 -18.29
C LYS A 28 1.71 7.39 -17.75
N GLY A 29 0.73 7.22 -18.64
CA GLY A 29 -0.66 6.94 -18.22
C GLY A 29 -0.85 5.60 -17.49
N LYS A 30 0.04 4.61 -17.69
CA LYS A 30 -0.01 3.33 -16.96
C LYS A 30 0.62 3.44 -15.58
N ILE A 31 1.60 4.32 -15.40
CA ILE A 31 2.15 4.67 -14.08
C ILE A 31 1.06 5.38 -13.26
N LYS A 32 0.38 6.38 -13.84
CA LYS A 32 -0.76 7.07 -13.18
C LYS A 32 -1.89 6.12 -12.80
N VAL A 33 -2.25 5.18 -13.69
CA VAL A 33 -3.26 4.16 -13.37
C VAL A 33 -2.78 3.21 -12.27
N PHE A 34 -1.47 2.92 -12.18
CA PHE A 34 -0.92 2.14 -11.07
C PHE A 34 -1.11 2.90 -9.75
N GLU A 35 -0.74 4.17 -9.70
CA GLU A 35 -0.91 5.04 -8.52
C GLU A 35 -2.38 5.11 -8.09
N GLU A 36 -3.27 5.42 -9.02
CA GLU A 36 -4.72 5.47 -8.77
C GLU A 36 -5.26 4.14 -8.21
N THR A 37 -4.79 3.02 -8.75
CA THR A 37 -5.21 1.70 -8.29
C THR A 37 -4.66 1.40 -6.90
N LEU A 38 -3.40 1.76 -6.62
CA LEU A 38 -2.79 1.58 -5.31
C LEU A 38 -3.56 2.39 -4.27
N ALA A 39 -3.76 3.68 -4.50
CA ALA A 39 -4.48 4.58 -3.61
C ALA A 39 -5.89 4.05 -3.28
N TYR A 40 -6.64 3.63 -4.31
CA TYR A 40 -7.95 3.04 -4.12
C TYR A 40 -7.93 1.77 -3.26
N LEU A 41 -6.98 0.84 -3.51
CA LEU A 41 -6.90 -0.40 -2.73
C LEU A 41 -6.53 -0.15 -1.27
N LEU A 42 -5.61 0.79 -1.00
CA LEU A 42 -5.23 1.18 0.37
C LEU A 42 -6.38 1.86 1.09
N TYR A 43 -7.12 2.73 0.40
CA TYR A 43 -8.34 3.37 0.91
C TYR A 43 -9.41 2.34 1.30
N GLN A 44 -9.60 1.27 0.51
CA GLN A 44 -10.58 0.21 0.84
C GLN A 44 -10.24 -0.54 2.14
N LEU A 45 -8.96 -0.62 2.52
CA LEU A 45 -8.52 -1.25 3.77
C LEU A 45 -8.42 -0.25 4.92
N ASP A 46 -8.53 1.06 4.67
CA ASP A 46 -8.54 2.11 5.68
C ASP A 46 -9.84 2.06 6.49
N THR A 47 -9.85 1.24 7.54
CA THR A 47 -11.00 1.09 8.41
C THR A 47 -10.55 0.79 9.83
N LYS A 48 -11.38 1.15 10.79
CA LYS A 48 -11.13 0.85 12.21
C LYS A 48 -10.92 -0.64 12.46
N GLN A 49 -11.73 -1.50 11.86
CA GLN A 49 -11.66 -2.96 12.08
C GLN A 49 -10.34 -3.56 11.60
N HIS A 50 -9.74 -3.04 10.53
CA HIS A 50 -8.43 -3.48 10.05
C HIS A 50 -7.30 -2.91 10.92
N ALA A 51 -7.43 -1.65 11.36
CA ALA A 51 -6.46 -1.00 12.22
C ALA A 51 -6.30 -1.69 13.58
N GLU A 52 -7.37 -2.30 14.10
CA GLU A 52 -7.37 -3.11 15.33
C GLU A 52 -6.55 -4.42 15.20
N GLN A 53 -6.09 -4.79 14.00
CA GLN A 53 -5.55 -6.13 13.72
C GLN A 53 -4.06 -6.14 13.32
N ILE A 54 -3.36 -5.00 13.33
CA ILE A 54 -1.96 -4.92 12.86
C ILE A 54 -0.89 -5.38 13.86
N GLY A 55 -1.25 -5.76 15.09
CA GLY A 55 -0.29 -6.26 16.09
C GLY A 55 0.03 -5.24 17.20
N GLU A 56 1.30 -5.04 17.51
CA GLU A 56 1.77 -4.26 18.69
C GLU A 56 1.18 -2.85 18.74
N HIS A 57 1.15 -2.17 17.60
CA HIS A 57 0.69 -0.79 17.43
C HIS A 57 -0.72 -0.67 16.85
N SER A 58 -1.55 -1.69 17.06
CA SER A 58 -2.94 -1.71 16.62
C SER A 58 -3.79 -0.61 17.27
N TYR A 59 -4.83 -0.20 16.56
CA TYR A 59 -5.83 0.71 17.10
C TYR A 59 -6.51 0.07 18.31
N LYS A 60 -6.51 0.77 19.44
CA LYS A 60 -7.20 0.37 20.67
C LYS A 60 -7.89 1.58 21.28
N THR A 61 -8.99 1.35 21.99
CA THR A 61 -9.75 2.41 22.67
C THR A 61 -9.07 2.93 23.94
N ASP A 62 -8.12 2.17 24.49
CA ASP A 62 -7.65 2.35 25.87
C ASP A 62 -6.28 3.02 25.91
N ASN A 63 -6.16 4.28 25.47
CA ASN A 63 -4.96 5.15 25.58
C ASN A 63 -3.60 4.55 25.12
N ASP A 64 -3.60 3.37 24.50
CA ASP A 64 -2.43 2.75 23.88
C ASP A 64 -2.09 3.48 22.57
N PHE A 65 -0.81 3.55 22.26
CA PHE A 65 -0.33 4.20 21.05
C PHE A 65 -0.73 3.41 19.79
N PHE A 66 -1.49 4.06 18.91
CA PHE A 66 -1.77 3.61 17.55
C PHE A 66 -0.81 4.32 16.59
N SER A 67 -0.17 3.57 15.70
CA SER A 67 0.68 4.13 14.65
C SER A 67 -0.08 4.14 13.31
N GLU A 68 -0.38 5.35 12.84
CA GLU A 68 -1.02 5.59 11.54
C GLU A 68 -0.14 5.12 10.37
N ASP A 69 1.17 5.33 10.47
CA ASP A 69 2.16 4.91 9.48
C ASP A 69 2.25 3.38 9.40
N LEU A 70 2.40 2.69 10.54
CA LEU A 70 2.47 1.23 10.53
C LEU A 70 1.17 0.59 10.04
N PHE A 71 0.02 1.23 10.27
CA PHE A 71 -1.23 0.79 9.66
C PHE A 71 -1.22 0.95 8.14
N LEU A 72 -0.75 2.09 7.62
CA LEU A 72 -0.57 2.30 6.19
C LEU A 72 0.36 1.25 5.59
N TYR A 73 1.51 0.99 6.21
CA TYR A 73 2.48 0.04 5.69
C TYR A 73 2.00 -1.42 5.75
N ALA A 74 1.19 -1.76 6.75
CA ALA A 74 0.52 -3.06 6.81
C ALA A 74 -0.50 -3.22 5.66
N ARG A 75 -1.24 -2.16 5.31
CA ARG A 75 -2.11 -2.14 4.12
C ARG A 75 -1.29 -2.31 2.83
N CYS A 76 -0.14 -1.66 2.73
CA CYS A 76 0.80 -1.84 1.62
C CYS A 76 1.27 -3.29 1.48
N TYR A 77 1.63 -3.93 2.61
CA TYR A 77 2.00 -5.35 2.62
C TYR A 77 0.89 -6.21 2.03
N VAL A 78 -0.36 -6.03 2.48
CA VAL A 78 -1.53 -6.78 1.99
C VAL A 78 -1.70 -6.63 0.48
N VAL A 79 -1.62 -5.40 -0.03
CA VAL A 79 -1.71 -5.12 -1.47
C VAL A 79 -0.56 -5.79 -2.22
N ALA A 80 0.67 -5.66 -1.74
CA ALA A 80 1.87 -6.25 -2.34
C ALA A 80 1.83 -7.80 -2.39
N LYS A 81 1.20 -8.45 -1.41
CA LYS A 81 0.97 -9.92 -1.45
C LYS A 81 -0.01 -10.35 -2.56
N GLY A 82 -0.72 -9.40 -3.16
CA GLY A 82 -1.51 -9.58 -4.36
C GLY A 82 -2.99 -9.86 -4.10
N LYS A 83 -3.73 -9.93 -5.21
CA LYS A 83 -5.20 -9.91 -5.25
C LYS A 83 -5.87 -10.90 -4.28
N ASN A 84 -5.38 -12.13 -4.18
CA ASN A 84 -6.03 -13.14 -3.34
C ASN A 84 -5.89 -12.81 -1.85
N VAL A 85 -4.74 -12.29 -1.43
CA VAL A 85 -4.52 -11.87 -0.04
C VAL A 85 -5.35 -10.63 0.25
N PHE A 86 -5.28 -9.62 -0.62
CA PHE A 86 -6.12 -8.42 -0.54
C PHE A 86 -7.60 -8.74 -0.35
N GLN A 87 -8.17 -9.61 -1.19
CA GLN A 87 -9.60 -9.94 -1.13
C GLN A 87 -9.98 -10.67 0.16
N ARG A 88 -9.12 -11.52 0.72
CA ARG A 88 -9.40 -12.19 1.99
C ARG A 88 -9.37 -11.20 3.15
N VAL A 89 -8.35 -10.35 3.21
CA VAL A 89 -8.23 -9.32 4.25
C VAL A 89 -9.42 -8.36 4.18
N LEU A 90 -9.74 -7.86 2.98
CA LEU A 90 -10.88 -6.96 2.77
C LEU A 90 -12.21 -7.54 3.29
N GLN A 91 -12.41 -8.85 3.17
CA GLN A 91 -13.62 -9.54 3.64
C GLN A 91 -13.56 -9.92 5.12
N ASN A 92 -12.37 -10.04 5.69
CA ASN A 92 -12.13 -10.50 7.04
C ASN A 92 -10.93 -9.75 7.65
N PRO A 93 -11.18 -8.67 8.41
CA PRO A 93 -10.12 -7.90 9.06
C PRO A 93 -9.19 -8.73 9.96
N LEU A 94 -9.65 -9.87 10.49
CA LEU A 94 -8.82 -10.78 11.30
C LEU A 94 -7.68 -11.44 10.49
N GLU A 95 -7.74 -11.41 9.17
CA GLU A 95 -6.64 -11.85 8.29
C GLU A 95 -5.58 -10.75 8.06
N MET A 96 -5.77 -9.55 8.59
CA MET A 96 -4.77 -8.49 8.54
C MET A 96 -3.44 -9.02 9.13
N PRO A 97 -2.32 -8.85 8.42
CA PRO A 97 -1.04 -9.36 8.89
C PRO A 97 -0.58 -8.54 10.11
N LYS A 98 -0.05 -9.25 11.10
CA LYS A 98 0.47 -8.66 12.33
C LYS A 98 1.96 -8.39 12.19
N ASP A 99 2.38 -7.19 12.54
CA ASP A 99 3.79 -6.77 12.58
C ASP A 99 4.49 -7.06 11.22
N LYS A 100 3.78 -6.73 10.13
CA LYS A 100 4.26 -6.79 8.75
C LYS A 100 3.99 -5.48 8.06
N GLU A 101 4.99 -5.04 7.30
CA GLU A 101 5.01 -3.78 6.60
C GLU A 101 5.63 -3.96 5.22
N PHE A 102 5.32 -3.03 4.33
CA PHE A 102 5.94 -2.94 3.02
C PHE A 102 5.83 -1.49 2.55
N GLU A 103 6.55 -0.59 3.22
CA GLU A 103 6.49 0.87 3.00
C GLU A 103 6.86 1.22 1.56
N ALA A 104 7.88 0.54 1.03
CA ALA A 104 8.45 0.79 -0.30
C ALA A 104 7.43 0.72 -1.46
N LEU A 105 6.22 0.15 -1.26
CA LEU A 105 5.17 0.18 -2.29
C LEU A 105 4.71 1.60 -2.65
N LEU A 106 4.77 2.53 -1.69
CA LEU A 106 4.29 3.91 -1.88
C LEU A 106 5.16 4.72 -2.85
N SER A 107 6.46 4.43 -2.96
CA SER A 107 7.37 5.19 -3.83
C SER A 107 7.40 4.69 -5.28
N ILE A 108 6.85 3.51 -5.56
CA ILE A 108 7.06 2.81 -6.85
C ILE A 108 6.55 3.61 -8.06
N ALA A 109 5.43 4.31 -7.93
CA ALA A 109 4.88 5.09 -9.05
C ALA A 109 5.73 6.32 -9.35
N GLU A 110 6.14 7.04 -8.31
CA GLU A 110 7.00 8.22 -8.39
C GLU A 110 8.34 7.85 -9.03
N GLU A 111 9.06 6.90 -8.43
CA GLU A 111 10.38 6.47 -8.92
C GLU A 111 10.32 5.97 -10.37
N ALA A 112 9.29 5.20 -10.73
CA ALA A 112 9.10 4.72 -12.10
C ALA A 112 8.81 5.85 -13.09
N TYR A 113 8.12 6.90 -12.65
CA TYR A 113 7.85 8.06 -13.48
C TYR A 113 9.10 8.91 -13.68
N GLU A 114 9.84 9.18 -12.62
CA GLU A 114 11.08 9.94 -12.66
C GLU A 114 12.13 9.25 -13.54
N GLN A 115 12.36 7.95 -13.33
CA GLN A 115 13.27 7.14 -14.17
C GLN A 115 12.87 7.17 -15.65
N LYS A 116 11.56 7.27 -15.95
CA LYS A 116 11.03 7.31 -17.31
C LYS A 116 11.15 8.69 -17.97
N ALA A 117 10.86 9.74 -17.22
CA ALA A 117 10.53 11.05 -17.75
C ALA A 117 11.57 12.13 -17.43
N ASP A 118 12.48 11.86 -16.50
CA ASP A 118 13.44 12.83 -15.93
C ASP A 118 12.73 14.10 -15.41
N LEU A 119 11.53 13.90 -14.82
CA LEU A 119 10.63 14.94 -14.31
C LEU A 119 9.90 14.42 -13.08
N SER A 120 9.52 15.33 -12.18
CA SER A 120 8.73 15.02 -10.97
C SER A 120 7.36 14.42 -11.30
N PHE A 121 6.85 13.60 -10.38
CA PHE A 121 5.56 12.95 -10.50
C PHE A 121 4.45 13.72 -9.78
N ASP A 122 3.91 14.75 -10.42
CA ASP A 122 2.87 15.62 -9.79
C ASP A 122 1.44 15.06 -9.94
N TYR A 123 1.26 13.74 -9.99
CA TYR A 123 -0.08 13.14 -10.10
C TYR A 123 -0.73 13.02 -8.73
N VAL A 124 -1.95 13.51 -8.60
CA VAL A 124 -2.77 13.36 -7.39
C VAL A 124 -3.90 12.39 -7.71
N SER A 125 -4.02 11.31 -6.92
CA SER A 125 -5.08 10.32 -7.04
C SER A 125 -6.43 10.85 -6.58
N GLU A 126 -7.52 10.21 -7.00
CA GLU A 126 -8.88 10.53 -6.52
C GLU A 126 -9.07 10.13 -5.06
N TYR A 127 -8.43 9.01 -4.67
CA TYR A 127 -8.44 8.50 -3.30
C TYR A 127 -7.18 8.93 -2.57
N ASP A 128 -7.34 9.32 -1.32
CA ASP A 128 -6.24 9.51 -0.38
C ASP A 128 -6.00 8.21 0.39
N TYR A 129 -4.78 7.69 0.34
CA TYR A 129 -4.42 6.44 0.99
C TYR A 129 -4.06 6.61 2.47
N GLU A 130 -3.88 7.85 2.93
CA GLU A 130 -3.52 8.15 4.32
C GLU A 130 -4.53 7.56 5.31
N THR A 131 -4.05 7.27 6.51
CA THR A 131 -4.90 6.71 7.56
C THR A 131 -5.97 7.72 7.96
N TYR A 132 -7.21 7.25 8.14
CA TYR A 132 -8.43 8.04 8.39
C TYR A 132 -9.09 8.69 7.18
N SER A 133 -8.53 8.58 5.97
CA SER A 133 -9.11 9.20 4.78
C SER A 133 -10.41 8.54 4.30
N ASN A 134 -10.69 7.30 4.70
CA ASN A 134 -11.98 6.64 4.49
C ASN A 134 -12.95 6.89 5.66
N ASP A 135 -13.60 8.06 5.64
CA ASP A 135 -14.59 8.46 6.66
C ASP A 135 -15.60 7.35 7.01
N LYS A 136 -16.06 6.57 6.02
CA LYS A 136 -17.02 5.48 6.23
C LYS A 136 -16.41 4.26 6.91
N GLY A 137 -15.12 4.01 6.67
CA GLY A 137 -14.37 2.93 7.31
C GLY A 137 -14.08 3.19 8.79
N TRP A 138 -14.15 4.44 9.20
CA TRP A 138 -13.86 4.89 10.56
C TRP A 138 -15.07 5.38 11.37
N ALA A 139 -16.24 5.47 10.73
CA ALA A 139 -17.52 5.86 11.34
C ALA A 139 -18.12 4.78 12.28
#